data_AF-A0A842WS17-F1
#
_entry.id   AF-A0A842WS17-F1
#
_cell.length_a   1.000
_cell.length_b   1.000
_cell.length_c   1.000
_cell.angle_alpha   90.00
_cell.angle_beta   90.00
_cell.angle_gamma   90.00
#
_symmetry.space_group_name_H-M   'P 1'
#
loop_
_entity.id
_entity.type
_entity.pdbx_description
1 polymer ?
#
loop_
_entity_poly.entity_id
_entity_poly.type
_entity_poly.pdbx_seq_one_letter_code
_entity_poly.pdbx_strand_id
1 'polypeptide(L)' 'MCPQDISECSSLAPRTVSFALRRLVKAKLAKKIPNLSDMRRPLYTPNNDGIYEVVQKNGQDSIIGTQLSMITRR' A
#
# COMPACT_ATOMS: atom_id res chain seq x y z
N MET A 1 8.91 -0.17 2.82
CA MET A 1 9.54 -1.52 2.86
C MET A 1 9.67 -2.08 1.47
N CYS A 2 10.66 -2.93 1.22
CA CYS A 2 10.79 -3.64 -0.06
C CYS A 2 9.78 -4.82 -0.09
N PRO A 3 9.43 -5.34 -1.28
CA PRO A 3 8.52 -6.49 -1.40
C PRO A 3 8.98 -7.72 -0.62
N GLN A 4 10.30 -7.95 -0.53
CA GLN A 4 10.88 -9.08 0.20
C GLN A 4 10.66 -8.92 1.71
N ASP A 5 10.96 -7.76 2.28
CA ASP A 5 10.72 -7.48 3.69
C ASP A 5 9.23 -7.63 4.05
N ILE A 6 8.34 -7.18 3.17
CA ILE A 6 6.88 -7.36 3.36
C ILE A 6 6.50 -8.84 3.34
N SER A 7 7.09 -9.64 2.45
CA SER A 7 6.86 -11.08 2.35
C SER A 7 7.28 -11.80 3.64
N GLU A 8 8.44 -11.45 4.19
CA GLU A 8 8.97 -11.99 5.44
C GLU A 8 8.09 -11.61 6.63
N CYS A 9 7.66 -10.35 6.74
CA CYS A 9 6.82 -9.90 7.86
C CYS A 9 5.38 -10.43 7.81
N SER A 10 4.83 -10.68 6.62
CA SER A 10 3.44 -11.09 6.45
C SER A 10 3.25 -12.60 6.28
N SER A 11 4.35 -13.37 6.20
CA SER A 11 4.34 -14.78 5.84
C SER A 11 3.62 -15.07 4.49
N LEU A 12 3.52 -14.07 3.62
CA LEU A 12 2.92 -14.21 2.29
C LEU A 12 4.01 -14.51 1.26
N ALA A 13 3.69 -15.33 0.26
CA ALA A 13 4.61 -15.62 -0.83
C ALA A 13 5.05 -14.33 -1.58
N PRO A 14 6.32 -14.19 -2.01
CA PRO A 14 6.82 -12.99 -2.68
C PRO A 14 6.01 -12.60 -3.92
N ARG A 15 5.49 -13.59 -4.65
CA ARG A 15 4.63 -13.39 -5.82
C ARG A 15 3.31 -12.70 -5.45
N THR A 16 2.69 -13.11 -4.34
CA THR A 16 1.46 -12.55 -3.82
C THR A 16 1.68 -11.11 -3.39
N VAL A 17 2.75 -10.83 -2.66
CA VAL A 17 3.12 -9.46 -2.25
C VAL A 17 3.35 -8.57 -3.46
N SER A 18 4.11 -9.04 -4.45
CA SER A 18 4.37 -8.29 -5.69
C SER A 18 3.10 -8.02 -6.50
N PHE A 19 2.14 -8.96 -6.48
CA PHE A 19 0.85 -8.77 -7.12
C PHE A 19 -0.01 -7.74 -6.36
N ALA A 20 -0.11 -7.87 -5.04
CA ALA A 20 -0.86 -6.95 -4.18
C ALA A 20 -0.32 -5.52 -4.30
N LEU A 21 0.99 -5.32 -4.20
CA LEU A 21 1.63 -4.00 -4.32
C LEU A 21 1.36 -3.36 -5.68
N ARG A 22 1.41 -4.12 -6.78
CA ARG A 22 1.05 -3.60 -8.11
C ARG A 22 -0.41 -3.14 -8.18
N ARG A 23 -1.35 -3.89 -7.58
CA ARG A 23 -2.76 -3.50 -7.51
C ARG A 23 -2.96 -2.25 -6.66
N LEU A 24 -2.31 -2.15 -5.51
CA LEU A 24 -2.39 -0.99 -4.62
C LEU A 24 -1.82 0.27 -5.26
N VAL A 25 -0.70 0.16 -6.00
CA VAL A 25 -0.16 1.28 -6.78
C VAL A 25 -1.13 1.71 -7.89
N LYS A 26 -1.72 0.76 -8.63
CA LYS A 26 -2.72 1.07 -9.66
C LYS A 26 -3.96 1.75 -9.08
N ALA A 27 -4.36 1.36 -7.87
CA ALA A 27 -5.47 1.96 -7.13
C ALA A 27 -5.11 3.29 -6.44
N LYS A 28 -3.87 3.80 -6.62
CA LYS A 28 -3.34 4.98 -5.93
C LYS A 28 -3.34 4.88 -4.40
N LEU A 29 -3.36 3.68 -3.83
CA LEU A 29 -3.30 3.46 -2.37
C LEU A 29 -1.87 3.28 -1.84
N ALA A 30 -0.91 3.03 -2.73
CA ALA A 30 0.51 2.92 -2.41
C ALA A 30 1.38 3.66 -3.45
N LYS A 31 2.55 4.15 -3.03
CA LYS A 31 3.59 4.72 -3.89
C LYS A 31 4.81 3.80 -3.92
N LYS A 32 5.42 3.67 -5.10
CA LYS A 32 6.74 3.05 -5.29
C LYS A 32 7.77 4.17 -5.32
N ILE A 33 8.77 4.11 -4.45
CA ILE A 33 9.86 5.08 -4.38
C ILE A 33 11.21 4.39 -4.64
N PRO A 34 12.17 5.07 -5.27
CA PRO A 34 13.52 4.53 -5.41
C PRO A 34 14.16 4.36 -4.02
N ASN A 35 14.94 3.30 -3.87
CA ASN A 35 15.78 3.10 -2.72
C ASN A 35 17.18 3.61 -3.06
N LEU A 36 17.63 4.64 -2.35
CA LEU A 36 18.92 5.28 -2.62
C LEU A 36 20.11 4.42 -2.15
N SER A 37 19.90 3.50 -1.22
CA SER A 37 20.94 2.57 -0.77
C SER A 37 21.12 1.40 -1.73
N ASP A 38 20.03 0.93 -2.35
CA ASP A 38 20.05 -0.14 -3.36
C ASP A 38 18.90 0.03 -4.35
N MET A 39 19.20 0.56 -5.53
CA MET A 39 18.21 0.83 -6.58
C MET A 39 17.52 -0.43 -7.12
N ARG A 40 18.08 -1.63 -6.89
CA ARG A 40 17.47 -2.92 -7.30
C ARG A 40 16.32 -3.31 -6.38
N ARG A 41 16.24 -2.73 -5.18
CA ARG A 41 15.23 -3.02 -4.14
C ARG A 41 14.32 -1.81 -3.93
N PRO A 42 13.30 -1.59 -4.78
CA PRO A 42 12.41 -0.44 -4.64
C PRO A 42 11.59 -0.54 -3.35
N LEU A 43 11.36 0.62 -2.74
CA LEU A 43 10.56 0.74 -1.53
C LEU A 43 9.11 1.06 -1.89
N TYR A 44 8.20 0.50 -1.10
CA TYR A 44 6.77 0.80 -1.17
C TYR A 44 6.34 1.48 0.14
N THR A 45 5.50 2.50 -0.01
CA THR A 45 4.92 3.29 1.09
C THR A 45 3.43 3.53 0.84
N PRO A 46 2.59 3.66 1.88
CA PRO A 46 1.20 4.09 1.72
C PRO A 46 1.09 5.45 1.00
N ASN A 47 0.07 5.60 0.15
CA ASN A 47 -0.29 6.89 -0.45
C ASN A 47 -1.45 7.51 0.33
N ASN A 48 -1.15 8.30 1.36
CA ASN A 48 -2.20 8.91 2.20
C ASN A 48 -3.13 9.82 1.40
N ASP A 49 -2.62 10.56 0.42
CA ASP A 49 -3.42 11.43 -0.45
C ASP A 49 -4.47 10.61 -1.22
N GLY A 50 -4.02 9.52 -1.84
CA GLY A 50 -4.90 8.63 -2.60
C GLY A 50 -5.86 7.83 -1.71
N ILE A 51 -5.45 7.48 -0.49
CA ILE A 51 -6.34 6.87 0.51
C ILE A 51 -7.45 7.87 0.87
N TYR A 52 -7.12 9.12 1.16
CA TYR A 52 -8.09 10.17 1.48
C TYR A 52 -9.07 10.39 0.32
N GLU A 53 -8.59 10.49 -0.91
CA GLU A 53 -9.45 10.60 -2.10
C GLU A 53 -10.44 9.43 -2.22
N VAL A 54 -9.99 8.20 -1.96
CA VAL A 54 -10.84 7.00 -2.03
C VAL A 54 -11.89 6.98 -0.92
N VAL A 55 -11.55 7.44 0.28
CA VAL A 55 -12.50 7.59 1.39
C VAL A 55 -13.55 8.66 1.05
N GLN A 56 -13.13 9.81 0.51
CA GLN A 56 -14.04 10.89 0.10
C GLN A 56 -15.01 10.44 -1.00
N LYS A 57 -14.53 9.69 -1.99
CA LYS A 57 -15.37 9.20 -3.11
C LYS A 57 -16.41 8.16 -2.70
N ASN A 58 -16.04 7.26 -1.79
CA ASN A 58 -16.93 6.16 -1.39
C ASN A 58 -17.82 6.51 -0.19
N GLY A 59 -17.64 7.69 0.43
CA GLY A 59 -18.30 8.07 1.67
C GLY A 59 -17.68 7.39 2.89
N GLN A 60 -17.77 8.03 4.05
CA GLN A 60 -17.25 7.49 5.31
C GLN A 60 -18.01 6.24 5.78
N ASP A 61 -19.26 6.08 5.36
CA ASP A 61 -20.13 4.96 5.73
C ASP A 61 -19.88 3.70 4.89
N SER A 62 -19.11 3.82 3.80
CA SER A 62 -18.72 2.65 3.01
C SER A 62 -17.73 1.80 3.80
N ILE A 63 -17.91 0.47 3.75
CA ILE A 63 -17.03 -0.53 4.38
C ILE A 63 -15.55 -0.26 4.02
N ILE A 64 -15.29 0.17 2.79
CA ILE A 64 -13.95 0.51 2.31
C ILE A 64 -13.40 1.74 3.04
N GLY A 65 -14.24 2.76 3.23
CA GLY A 65 -13.90 3.96 3.99
C GLY A 65 -13.58 3.67 5.45
N THR A 66 -14.43 2.86 6.10
CA THR A 66 -14.24 2.43 7.50
C THR A 66 -12.98 1.59 7.69
N GLN A 67 -12.70 0.66 6.77
CA GLN A 67 -11.48 -0.16 6.84
C GLN A 67 -10.21 0.67 6.65
N LEU A 68 -10.22 1.58 5.67
CA LEU A 68 -9.08 2.45 5.42
C LEU A 68 -8.86 3.43 6.58
N SER A 69 -9.90 3.97 7.19
CA SER A 69 -9.79 4.86 8.35
C SER A 69 -9.24 4.15 9.60
N MET A 70 -9.61 2.87 9.82
CA MET A 70 -9.03 2.05 10.90
C MET A 70 -7.54 1.79 10.69
N ILE A 71 -7.09 1.54 9.46
CA ILE A 71 -5.68 1.24 9.14
C ILE A 71 -4.80 2.52 9.19
N THR A 72 -5.39 3.69 8.92
CA THR A 72 -4.66 4.97 8.84
C THR A 72 -4.67 5.79 10.13
N ARG A 73 -5.52 5.46 11.12
CA ARG A 73 -5.39 6.00 12.47
C ARG A 73 -4.11 5.47 13.11
N ARG A 74 -3.06 6.29 13.09
CA ARG A 74 -1.87 6.16 13.93
C ARG A 74 -1.91 7.21 15.03
#